data_AF-A0A7C3V0U0-F1
#
_entry.id   AF-A0A7C3V0U0-F1
#
_cell.length_a   1.000
_cell.length_b   1.000
_cell.length_c   1.000
_cell.angle_alpha   90.00
_cell.angle_beta   90.00
_cell.angle_gamma   90.00
#
_symmetry.space_group_name_H-M   'P 1'
#
loop_
_entity.id
_entity.type
_entity.pdbx_description
1 polymer ?
#
loop_
_entity_poly.entity_id
_entity_poly.type
_entity_poly.pdbx_seq_one_letter_code
_entity_poly.pdbx_strand_id
1 'polypeptide(L)'
;MLSRMPPSVFHTQKADIVYDHRTDLEELARKLGAIGPGSPPSADLGRLSDLIDGMLSEISRVLQKWPTNPVRLTIRLLRDGFQVQQQQMALRTPPPPRPPQAPRYLQSYYEPRLRTIFLSLADARIGLLAHEMTHFILLESPGARTSEEYQESLARYMEERFNAGK
;
A
#
# COMPACT_ATOMS: atom_id res chain seq x y z
N MET A 1 3.54 -15.15 -27.41
CA MET A 1 3.68 -15.18 -25.94
C MET A 1 4.73 -14.16 -25.55
N LEU A 2 4.33 -13.00 -25.03
CA LEU A 2 5.28 -12.02 -24.48
C LEU A 2 5.68 -12.51 -23.08
N SER A 3 6.95 -12.85 -22.87
CA SER A 3 7.49 -13.11 -21.54
C SER A 3 7.27 -11.87 -20.67
N ARG A 4 6.37 -11.97 -19.68
CA ARG A 4 6.31 -10.96 -18.62
C ARG A 4 7.62 -11.05 -17.86
N MET A 5 8.42 -9.98 -17.87
CA MET A 5 9.58 -9.89 -16.99
C MET A 5 9.13 -10.07 -15.54
N PRO A 6 9.92 -10.73 -14.69
CA PRO A 6 9.60 -10.83 -13.27
C PRO A 6 9.53 -9.42 -12.67
N PRO A 7 8.63 -9.18 -11.70
CA PRO A 7 8.53 -7.89 -11.06
C PRO A 7 9.82 -7.55 -10.30
N SER A 8 10.18 -6.27 -10.30
CA SER A 8 11.32 -5.73 -9.57
C SER A 8 10.91 -5.34 -8.15
N VAL A 9 11.90 -5.27 -7.24
CA VAL A 9 11.68 -4.91 -5.83
C VAL A 9 12.58 -3.75 -5.43
N PHE A 10 11.99 -2.73 -4.81
CA PHE A 10 12.69 -1.63 -4.16
C PHE A 10 12.55 -1.78 -2.65
N HIS A 11 13.68 -1.88 -1.95
CA HIS A 11 13.72 -2.15 -0.51
C HIS A 11 13.87 -0.84 0.26
N THR A 12 12.98 -0.63 1.24
CA THR A 12 13.17 0.36 2.32
C THR A 12 13.70 -0.36 3.56
N GLN A 13 13.78 0.31 4.72
CA GLN A 13 14.10 -0.39 5.97
C GLN A 13 12.94 -1.28 6.43
N LYS A 14 11.69 -0.82 6.30
CA LYS A 14 10.50 -1.47 6.87
C LYS A 14 9.56 -2.12 5.86
N ALA A 15 9.72 -1.83 4.57
CA ALA A 15 8.83 -2.29 3.51
C ALA A 15 9.57 -2.66 2.22
N ASP A 16 8.90 -3.44 1.38
CA ASP A 16 9.32 -3.78 0.03
C ASP A 16 8.28 -3.26 -0.97
N ILE A 17 8.70 -2.50 -1.98
CA ILE A 17 7.81 -2.02 -3.05
C ILE A 17 8.07 -2.87 -4.30
N VAL A 18 7.04 -3.57 -4.76
CA VAL A 18 7.08 -4.48 -5.92
C VAL A 18 6.43 -3.80 -7.12
N TYR A 19 7.17 -3.66 -8.21
CA TYR A 19 6.75 -2.88 -9.40
C TYR A 19 7.17 -3.57 -10.71
N ASP A 20 6.49 -3.24 -11.81
CA ASP A 20 6.77 -3.85 -13.12
C ASP A 20 7.79 -3.04 -13.93
N HIS A 21 7.68 -1.71 -13.88
CA HIS A 21 8.58 -0.80 -14.56
C HIS A 21 9.11 0.26 -13.58
N ARG A 22 10.38 0.66 -13.74
CA ARG A 22 10.99 1.70 -12.88
C ARG A 22 10.18 3.00 -12.87
N THR A 23 9.54 3.33 -14.00
CA THR A 23 8.63 4.47 -14.14
C THR A 23 7.45 4.43 -13.17
N ASP A 24 6.99 3.24 -12.76
CA ASP A 24 5.90 3.08 -11.79
C ASP A 24 6.33 3.54 -10.39
N LEU A 25 7.58 3.23 -10.02
CA LEU A 25 8.16 3.64 -8.75
C LEU A 25 8.43 5.15 -8.72
N GLU A 26 8.91 5.71 -9.83
CA GLU A 26 9.10 7.16 -9.99
C GLU A 26 7.77 7.93 -9.97
N GLU A 27 6.72 7.37 -10.60
CA GLU A 27 5.37 7.92 -10.55
C GLU A 27 4.79 7.89 -9.14
N LEU A 28 4.97 6.77 -8.41
CA LEU A 28 4.58 6.67 -7.01
C LEU A 28 5.29 7.76 -6.18
N ALA A 29 6.60 7.91 -6.33
CA ALA A 29 7.38 8.90 -5.60
C ALA A 29 6.89 10.33 -5.85
N ARG A 30 6.51 10.66 -7.10
CA ARG A 30 5.91 11.96 -7.44
C ARG A 30 4.52 12.14 -6.81
N LYS A 31 3.65 11.13 -6.91
CA LYS A 31 2.30 11.16 -6.32
C LYS A 31 2.29 11.29 -4.80
N LEU A 32 3.29 10.70 -4.14
CA LEU A 32 3.46 10.79 -2.69
C LEU A 32 4.22 12.07 -2.25
N GLY A 33 4.67 12.91 -3.19
CA GLY A 33 5.40 14.14 -2.90
C GLY A 33 6.86 13.94 -2.46
N ALA A 34 7.40 12.73 -2.57
CA ALA A 34 8.82 12.45 -2.27
C ALA A 34 9.75 13.12 -3.28
N ILE A 35 9.26 13.33 -4.51
CA ILE A 35 9.99 13.96 -5.61
C ILE A 35 9.15 15.14 -6.13
N GLY A 36 9.76 16.31 -6.24
CA GLY A 36 9.08 17.52 -6.70
C GLY A 36 8.76 17.51 -8.20
N PRO A 37 7.76 18.29 -8.65
CA PRO A 37 7.43 18.41 -10.07
C PRO A 37 8.64 18.94 -10.86
N GLY A 38 8.97 18.27 -11.97
CA GLY A 38 10.11 18.63 -12.83
C GLY A 38 11.46 18.05 -12.40
N SER A 39 11.53 17.28 -11.32
CA SER A 39 12.75 16.54 -10.98
C SER A 39 13.09 15.51 -12.07
N PRO A 40 14.37 15.29 -12.39
CA PRO A 40 14.76 14.35 -13.42
C PRO A 40 14.28 12.93 -13.09
N PRO A 41 14.04 12.07 -14.11
CA PRO A 41 13.59 10.69 -13.91
C PRO A 41 14.53 9.86 -13.01
N SER A 42 15.82 10.23 -12.92
CA SER A 42 16.80 9.60 -12.02
C SER A 42 16.79 10.16 -10.59
N ALA A 43 15.72 10.85 -10.18
CA ALA A 43 15.63 11.47 -8.85
C ALA A 43 15.82 10.42 -7.74
N ASP A 44 16.51 10.86 -6.69
CA ASP A 44 16.90 10.03 -5.55
C ASP A 44 15.67 9.38 -4.88
N LEU A 45 15.54 8.07 -5.07
CA LEU A 45 14.49 7.26 -4.48
C LEU A 45 14.69 7.08 -2.96
N GLY A 46 15.81 7.53 -2.40
CA GLY A 46 16.04 7.60 -0.95
C GLY A 46 14.92 8.35 -0.23
N ARG A 47 14.42 9.46 -0.81
CA ARG A 47 13.28 10.21 -0.24
C ARG A 47 11.98 9.40 -0.22
N LEU A 48 11.76 8.52 -1.20
CA LEU A 48 10.61 7.61 -1.18
C LEU A 48 10.79 6.58 -0.06
N SER A 49 11.99 6.02 0.11
CA SER A 49 12.28 5.10 1.22
C SER A 49 12.01 5.76 2.58
N ASP A 50 12.58 6.95 2.80
CA ASP A 50 12.41 7.70 4.04
C ASP A 50 10.94 8.05 4.30
N LEU A 51 10.20 8.42 3.26
CA LEU A 51 8.77 8.71 3.36
C LEU A 51 7.98 7.47 3.82
N ILE A 52 8.19 6.32 3.16
CA ILE A 52 7.47 5.07 3.49
C ILE A 52 7.80 4.60 4.91
N ASP A 53 9.08 4.60 5.28
CA ASP A 53 9.52 4.21 6.61
C ASP A 53 9.03 5.20 7.69
N GLY A 54 9.02 6.50 7.35
CA GLY A 54 8.48 7.57 8.18
C GLY A 54 6.98 7.42 8.43
N MET A 55 6.19 7.12 7.37
CA MET A 55 4.76 6.84 7.48
C MET A 55 4.49 5.67 8.44
N LEU A 56 5.16 4.54 8.24
CA LEU A 56 5.00 3.37 9.12
C LEU A 56 5.40 3.67 10.58
N SER A 57 6.45 4.46 10.78
CA SER A 57 6.90 4.90 12.11
C SER A 57 5.86 5.79 12.80
N GLU A 58 5.30 6.74 12.06
CA GLU A 58 4.31 7.68 12.60
C GLU A 58 2.98 6.98 12.91
N ILE A 59 2.49 6.13 12.02
CA ILE A 59 1.28 5.32 12.28
C ILE A 59 1.51 4.44 13.52
N SER A 60 2.66 3.78 13.61
CA SER A 60 3.03 2.96 14.78
C SER A 60 3.03 3.77 16.08
N ARG A 61 3.60 4.98 16.05
CA ARG A 61 3.65 5.90 17.17
C ARG A 61 2.26 6.36 17.59
N VAL A 62 1.38 6.71 16.65
CA VAL A 62 0.02 7.15 16.95
C VAL A 62 -0.82 6.01 17.53
N LEU A 63 -0.72 4.82 16.93
CA LEU A 63 -1.47 3.65 17.37
C LEU A 63 -0.88 2.98 18.62
N GLN A 64 0.33 3.35 19.03
CA GLN A 64 1.11 2.71 20.09
C GLN A 64 1.23 1.19 19.86
N LYS A 65 1.44 0.81 18.59
CA LYS A 65 1.44 -0.59 18.12
C LYS A 65 2.54 -0.80 17.10
N TRP A 66 3.18 -1.95 17.15
CA TRP A 66 4.09 -2.43 16.12
C TRP A 66 4.03 -3.96 16.04
N PRO A 67 4.13 -4.54 14.84
CA PRO A 67 4.23 -5.99 14.69
C PRO A 67 5.42 -6.56 15.47
N THR A 68 5.19 -7.58 16.30
CA THR A 68 6.23 -8.13 17.19
C THR A 68 7.20 -9.08 16.49
N ASN A 69 6.75 -9.72 15.41
CA ASN A 69 7.63 -10.52 14.57
C ASN A 69 8.30 -9.60 13.54
N PRO A 70 9.52 -9.91 13.07
CA PRO A 70 10.15 -9.18 11.98
C PRO A 70 9.37 -9.44 10.68
N VAL A 71 8.27 -8.71 10.52
CA VAL A 71 7.41 -8.75 9.34
C VAL A 71 7.64 -7.47 8.54
N ARG A 72 7.85 -7.64 7.24
CA ARG A 72 7.92 -6.55 6.29
C ARG A 72 6.59 -6.40 5.58
N LEU A 73 6.18 -5.16 5.41
CA LEU A 73 5.06 -4.81 4.54
C LEU A 73 5.52 -4.91 3.09
N THR A 74 4.72 -5.56 2.24
CA THR A 74 4.90 -5.50 0.79
C THR A 74 3.90 -4.51 0.21
N ILE A 75 4.33 -3.65 -0.72
CA ILE A 75 3.45 -2.75 -1.48
C ILE A 75 3.57 -3.15 -2.95
N ARG A 76 2.55 -3.80 -3.50
CA ARG A 76 2.50 -4.16 -4.91
C ARG A 76 1.78 -3.08 -5.72
N LEU A 77 2.53 -2.45 -6.62
CA LEU A 77 1.98 -1.47 -7.54
C LEU A 77 1.25 -2.16 -8.69
N LEU A 78 0.02 -1.71 -8.93
CA LEU A 78 -0.83 -2.12 -10.03
C LEU A 78 -1.23 -0.87 -10.82
N ARG A 79 -1.51 -1.04 -12.11
CA ARG A 79 -1.73 0.12 -13.00
C ARG A 79 -2.93 0.98 -12.56
N ASP A 80 -4.02 0.33 -12.18
CA ASP A 80 -5.31 0.96 -11.93
C ASP A 80 -6.15 0.15 -10.94
N GLY A 81 -7.27 0.73 -10.47
CA GLY A 81 -8.17 0.08 -9.52
C GLY A 81 -8.89 -1.16 -10.07
N PHE A 82 -8.91 -1.37 -11.39
CA PHE A 82 -9.44 -2.60 -11.97
C PHE A 82 -8.50 -3.78 -11.74
N GLN A 83 -7.19 -3.58 -11.89
CA GLN A 83 -6.20 -4.61 -11.58
C GLN A 83 -6.18 -4.96 -10.09
N VAL A 84 -6.32 -3.96 -9.21
CA VAL A 84 -6.45 -4.19 -7.76
C VAL A 84 -7.64 -5.10 -7.47
N GLN A 85 -8.80 -4.81 -8.07
CA GLN A 85 -10.00 -5.63 -7.90
C GLN A 85 -9.81 -7.06 -8.45
N GLN A 86 -9.17 -7.22 -9.61
CA GLN A 86 -8.86 -8.54 -10.17
C GLN A 86 -7.99 -9.36 -9.24
N GLN A 87 -6.97 -8.73 -8.65
CA GLN A 87 -6.09 -9.37 -7.68
C GLN A 87 -6.84 -9.80 -6.42
N GLN A 88 -7.72 -8.95 -5.89
CA GLN A 88 -8.56 -9.29 -4.74
C GLN A 88 -9.45 -10.50 -5.04
N MET A 89 -10.06 -10.56 -6.24
CA MET A 89 -10.90 -11.69 -6.63
C MET A 89 -10.11 -12.98 -6.75
N ALA A 90 -8.90 -12.92 -7.31
CA ALA A 90 -8.02 -14.07 -7.48
C ALA A 90 -7.59 -14.69 -6.13
N LEU A 91 -7.56 -13.89 -5.06
CA LEU A 91 -7.16 -14.32 -3.72
C LEU A 91 -8.33 -14.75 -2.82
N ARG A 92 -9.58 -14.58 -3.24
CA ARG A 92 -10.75 -15.03 -2.47
C ARG A 92 -10.83 -16.55 -2.41
N THR A 93 -11.12 -17.08 -1.23
CA THR A 93 -11.33 -18.53 -1.01
C THR A 93 -12.61 -18.74 -0.19
N PRO A 94 -13.62 -19.48 -0.71
CA PRO A 94 -13.68 -20.03 -2.06
C PRO A 94 -13.75 -18.91 -3.14
N PRO A 95 -13.36 -19.21 -4.38
CA PRO A 95 -13.54 -18.28 -5.49
C PRO A 95 -15.02 -17.87 -5.58
N PRO A 96 -15.33 -16.61 -5.94
CA PRO A 96 -16.71 -16.19 -6.04
C PRO A 96 -17.44 -17.03 -7.11
N PRO A 97 -18.65 -17.55 -6.82
CA PRO A 97 -19.39 -18.45 -7.72
C PRO A 97 -19.78 -17.82 -9.06
N ARG A 98 -19.74 -16.48 -9.16
CA ARG A 98 -19.75 -15.71 -10.40
C ARG A 98 -18.81 -14.51 -10.26
N PRO A 99 -18.07 -14.10 -11.30
CA PRO A 99 -17.48 -12.77 -11.34
C PRO A 99 -18.63 -11.75 -11.17
N PRO A 100 -18.47 -10.70 -10.34
CA PRO A 100 -19.54 -9.73 -10.17
C PRO A 100 -19.92 -9.12 -11.52
N GLN A 101 -21.21 -8.83 -11.67
CA GLN A 101 -21.82 -8.40 -12.93
C GLN A 101 -21.25 -7.08 -13.47
N ALA A 102 -20.49 -6.33 -12.66
CA ALA A 102 -19.60 -5.26 -13.11
C ALA A 102 -18.33 -5.24 -12.23
N PRO A 103 -17.13 -5.03 -12.81
CA PRO A 103 -15.94 -4.81 -12.01
C PRO A 103 -16.12 -3.54 -11.17
N ARG A 104 -16.09 -3.68 -9.85
CA ARG A 104 -16.04 -2.53 -8.94
C ARG A 104 -14.64 -1.94 -8.97
N TYR A 105 -14.56 -0.63 -8.95
CA TYR A 105 -13.28 0.08 -8.87
C TYR A 105 -12.78 0.05 -7.42
N LEU A 106 -11.58 -0.49 -7.19
CA LEU A 106 -10.96 -0.58 -5.87
C LEU A 106 -9.57 0.07 -5.92
N GLN A 107 -9.39 1.19 -5.21
CA GLN A 107 -8.14 1.96 -5.28
C GLN A 107 -6.97 1.25 -4.59
N SER A 108 -7.25 0.58 -3.48
CA SER A 108 -6.30 -0.22 -2.74
C SER A 108 -7.00 -1.23 -1.83
N TYR A 109 -6.23 -2.20 -1.33
CA TYR A 109 -6.57 -2.95 -0.12
C TYR A 109 -5.32 -3.62 0.45
N TYR A 110 -5.30 -3.82 1.76
CA TYR A 110 -4.36 -4.69 2.45
C TYR A 110 -4.86 -6.15 2.46
N GLU A 111 -4.01 -7.09 2.03
CA GLU A 111 -4.22 -8.54 2.13
C GLU A 111 -3.36 -9.11 3.27
N PRO A 112 -3.95 -9.45 4.43
CA PRO A 112 -3.20 -9.91 5.60
C PRO A 112 -2.42 -11.20 5.37
N ARG A 113 -2.96 -12.13 4.57
CA ARG A 113 -2.30 -13.44 4.32
C ARG A 113 -0.97 -13.30 3.59
N LEU A 114 -0.85 -12.25 2.77
CA LEU A 114 0.34 -11.95 1.98
C LEU A 114 1.14 -10.78 2.56
N ARG A 115 0.64 -10.13 3.61
CA ARG A 115 1.17 -8.86 4.15
C ARG A 115 1.41 -7.82 3.05
N THR A 116 0.49 -7.78 2.09
CA THR A 116 0.65 -7.00 0.86
C THR A 116 -0.45 -5.97 0.73
N ILE A 117 -0.07 -4.71 0.55
CA ILE A 117 -0.95 -3.68 0.03
C ILE A 117 -0.91 -3.78 -1.49
N PHE A 118 -2.07 -4.00 -2.11
CA PHE A 118 -2.22 -3.82 -3.55
C PHE A 118 -2.68 -2.39 -3.80
N LEU A 119 -1.87 -1.59 -4.47
CA LEU A 119 -2.09 -0.16 -4.67
C LEU A 119 -2.26 0.16 -6.15
N SER A 120 -3.37 0.82 -6.49
CA SER A 120 -3.55 1.45 -7.80
C SER A 120 -2.62 2.65 -7.93
N LEU A 121 -1.69 2.60 -8.87
CA LEU A 121 -0.81 3.72 -9.18
C LEU A 121 -1.60 4.93 -9.70
N ALA A 122 -2.68 4.70 -10.46
CA ALA A 122 -3.56 5.76 -10.93
C ALA A 122 -4.15 6.59 -9.77
N ASP A 123 -4.52 5.94 -8.66
CA ASP A 123 -5.16 6.57 -7.50
C ASP A 123 -4.21 6.85 -6.32
N ALA A 124 -2.94 6.46 -6.44
CA ALA A 124 -2.00 6.53 -5.34
C ALA A 124 -1.90 7.96 -4.79
N ARG A 125 -2.10 8.07 -3.48
CA ARG A 125 -2.00 9.31 -2.70
C ARG A 125 -1.60 8.96 -1.27
N ILE A 126 -0.98 9.90 -0.58
CA ILE A 126 -0.39 9.66 0.75
C ILE A 126 -1.41 9.15 1.77
N GLY A 127 -2.61 9.74 1.83
CA GLY A 127 -3.66 9.31 2.75
C GLY A 127 -4.18 7.89 2.46
N LEU A 128 -4.33 7.52 1.19
CA LEU A 128 -4.76 6.17 0.81
C LEU A 128 -3.74 5.13 1.24
N LEU A 129 -2.45 5.40 1.07
CA LEU A 129 -1.41 4.49 1.52
C LEU A 129 -1.34 4.41 3.06
N ALA A 130 -1.51 5.55 3.76
CA ALA A 130 -1.57 5.57 5.21
C ALA A 130 -2.75 4.76 5.77
N HIS A 131 -3.90 4.80 5.09
CA HIS A 131 -5.07 3.99 5.39
C HIS A 131 -4.71 2.50 5.42
N GLU A 132 -4.14 2.00 4.33
CA GLU A 132 -3.81 0.57 4.20
C GLU A 132 -2.64 0.13 5.10
N MET A 133 -1.66 1.01 5.32
CA MET A 133 -0.59 0.78 6.30
C MET A 133 -1.12 0.68 7.73
N THR A 134 -2.22 1.38 8.04
CA THR A 134 -2.90 1.27 9.33
C THR A 134 -3.48 -0.13 9.51
N HIS A 135 -4.12 -0.68 8.49
CA HIS A 135 -4.61 -2.08 8.51
C HIS A 135 -3.47 -3.08 8.72
N PHE A 136 -2.33 -2.89 8.03
CA PHE A 136 -1.13 -3.70 8.27
C PHE A 136 -0.69 -3.67 9.73
N ILE A 137 -0.51 -2.49 10.32
CA ILE A 137 -0.05 -2.37 11.72
C ILE A 137 -1.07 -2.98 12.68
N LEU A 138 -2.38 -2.72 12.49
CA LEU A 138 -3.41 -3.24 13.38
C LEU A 138 -3.49 -4.77 13.35
N LEU A 139 -3.47 -5.37 12.16
CA LEU A 139 -3.67 -6.81 11.99
C LEU A 139 -2.43 -7.65 12.31
N GLU A 140 -1.22 -7.12 12.09
CA GLU A 140 0.02 -7.82 12.40
C GLU A 140 0.54 -7.57 13.83
N SER A 141 -0.07 -6.63 14.58
CA SER A 141 0.29 -6.35 15.98
C SER A 141 -0.44 -7.26 16.97
N PRO A 142 0.14 -7.54 18.16
CA PRO A 142 -0.54 -8.29 19.20
C PRO A 142 -1.87 -7.64 19.61
N GLY A 143 -2.87 -8.50 19.86
CA GLY A 143 -4.20 -8.07 20.29
C GLY A 143 -5.10 -7.56 19.16
N ALA A 144 -4.82 -7.92 17.89
CA ALA A 144 -5.55 -7.56 16.67
C ALA A 144 -7.04 -7.98 16.59
N ARG A 145 -7.71 -8.27 17.72
CA ARG A 145 -9.14 -8.64 17.77
C ARG A 145 -10.03 -7.40 17.86
N THR A 146 -9.74 -6.37 17.08
CA THR A 146 -10.59 -5.19 16.96
C THR A 146 -11.65 -5.42 15.89
N SER A 147 -12.86 -4.89 16.07
CA SER A 147 -13.91 -4.97 15.05
C SER A 147 -13.47 -4.27 13.76
N GLU A 148 -14.01 -4.70 12.62
CA GLU A 148 -13.77 -4.07 11.31
C GLU A 148 -14.09 -2.57 11.35
N GLU A 149 -15.22 -2.20 11.97
CA GLU A 149 -15.61 -0.78 12.14
C GLU A 149 -14.57 0.05 12.87
N TYR A 150 -13.93 -0.52 13.91
CA TYR A 150 -12.89 0.17 14.66
C TYR A 150 -11.59 0.30 13.85
N GLN A 151 -11.21 -0.76 13.12
CA GLN A 151 -10.04 -0.72 12.23
C GLN A 151 -10.23 0.34 11.14
N GLU A 152 -11.38 0.35 10.48
CA GLU A 152 -11.75 1.34 9.47
C GLU A 152 -11.78 2.77 10.03
N SER A 153 -12.30 2.97 11.25
CA SER A 153 -12.29 4.28 11.90
C SER A 153 -10.88 4.81 12.13
N LEU A 154 -9.95 3.95 12.58
CA LEU A 154 -8.55 4.34 12.77
C LEU A 154 -7.84 4.58 11.43
N ALA A 155 -8.10 3.75 10.42
CA ALA A 155 -7.52 3.90 9.10
C ALA A 155 -7.96 5.21 8.42
N ARG A 156 -9.24 5.58 8.54
CA ARG A 156 -9.76 6.89 8.09
C ARG A 156 -9.14 8.06 8.85
N TYR A 157 -9.01 7.93 10.17
CA TYR A 157 -8.33 8.95 10.98
C TYR A 157 -6.89 9.19 10.50
N MET A 158 -6.13 8.12 10.23
CA MET A 158 -4.78 8.24 9.72
C MET A 158 -4.74 8.81 8.29
N GLU A 159 -5.66 8.40 7.41
CA GLU A 159 -5.81 8.98 6.07
C GLU A 159 -5.99 10.50 6.13
N GLU A 160 -6.94 10.98 6.95
CA GLU A 160 -7.21 12.40 7.13
C GLU A 160 -6.00 13.15 7.71
N ARG A 161 -5.31 12.55 8.69
CA ARG A 161 -4.11 13.12 9.30
C ARG A 161 -3.00 13.35 8.26
N PHE A 162 -2.69 12.34 7.45
CA PHE A 162 -1.67 12.44 6.42
C PHE A 162 -2.07 13.39 5.28
N ASN A 163 -3.35 13.41 4.89
CA ASN A 163 -3.85 14.37 3.91
C ASN A 163 -3.75 15.82 4.40
N ALA A 164 -3.84 16.04 5.72
CA ALA A 164 -3.66 17.36 6.34
C ALA A 164 -2.19 17.76 6.57
N GLY A 165 -1.22 16.88 6.25
CA GLY A 165 0.21 17.10 6.48
C GLY A 165 0.61 17.12 7.96
N LYS A 166 -0.09 16.36 8.82
CA LYS A 166 0.09 16.34 10.28
C LYS A 166 0.77 15.08 10.82
#